data_AF-A0A966P658-F1
#
_entry.id   AF-A0A966P658-F1
#
_cell.length_a   1.000
_cell.length_b   1.000
_cell.length_c   1.000
_cell.angle_alpha   90.00
_cell.angle_beta   90.00
_cell.angle_gamma   90.00
#
_symmetry.space_group_name_H-M   'P 1'
#
loop_
_entity.id
_entity.type
_entity.pdbx_description
1 polymer ?
#
loop_
_entity_poly.entity_id
_entity_poly.type
_entity_poly.pdbx_seq_one_letter_code
_entity_poly.pdbx_strand_id
1 'polypeptide(L)'
;MTQLAPKPSGLKLTRGRRKVKDAFSSPWASFFAIVIALLWTIPTFGLLVTSFRPKVDIVTTGWWTFFSNPNVTLENYQSVFLQGNNVTPPLSQYIFNSFAITIPAAVFPLTIAVFAAYALAWFEFKGRDFIFFSIFALQVIPLQLTLIPLLQLFARGQIAGVQVLPDMEITGSY
;
A
#
# COMPACT_ATOMS: atom_id res chain seq x y z
N MET A 1 1.99 29.50 -62.57
CA MET A 1 2.34 28.10 -62.24
C MET A 1 2.50 27.99 -60.74
N THR A 2 1.42 27.65 -60.02
CA THR A 2 1.45 27.52 -58.56
C THR A 2 1.46 26.02 -58.27
N GLN A 3 2.64 25.45 -57.99
CA GLN A 3 2.72 24.06 -57.55
C GLN A 3 2.01 23.92 -56.20
N LEU A 4 0.93 23.15 -56.18
CA LEU A 4 0.29 22.70 -54.95
C LEU A 4 1.26 21.74 -54.24
N ALA A 5 1.64 22.09 -53.01
CA ALA A 5 2.44 21.24 -52.16
C ALA A 5 1.75 19.86 -51.98
N PRO A 6 2.52 18.74 -52.00
CA PRO A 6 1.93 17.42 -51.82
C PRO A 6 1.32 17.28 -50.42
N LYS A 7 0.04 16.87 -50.39
CA LYS A 7 -0.73 16.55 -49.18
C LYS A 7 0.07 15.56 -48.31
N PRO A 8 0.28 15.81 -47.00
CA PRO A 8 1.03 14.89 -46.16
C PRO A 8 0.33 13.53 -46.13
N SER A 9 1.02 12.50 -46.62
CA SER A 9 0.59 11.12 -46.56
C SER A 9 0.41 10.74 -45.09
N GLY A 10 -0.84 10.50 -44.69
CA GLY A 10 -1.17 10.09 -43.32
C GLY A 10 -0.31 8.91 -42.87
N LEU A 11 0.30 9.04 -41.69
CA LEU A 11 1.08 8.01 -41.02
C LEU A 11 0.31 6.68 -41.03
N LYS A 12 0.78 5.72 -41.84
CA LYS A 12 0.28 4.34 -41.82
C LYS A 12 0.79 3.70 -40.53
N LEU A 13 -0.03 3.76 -39.47
CA LEU A 13 0.21 3.04 -38.22
C LEU A 13 0.44 1.56 -38.53
N THR A 14 1.64 1.07 -38.24
CA THR A 14 2.07 -0.31 -38.45
C THR A 14 1.12 -1.30 -37.76
N ARG A 15 0.68 -2.32 -38.51
CA ARG A 15 -0.34 -3.32 -38.10
C ARG A 15 -0.09 -3.96 -36.72
N GLY A 16 1.17 -4.05 -36.26
CA GLY A 16 1.53 -4.60 -34.95
C GLY A 16 0.96 -3.83 -33.74
N ARG A 17 0.79 -2.50 -33.87
CA ARG A 17 0.25 -1.66 -32.78
C ARG A 17 -1.26 -1.79 -32.58
N ARG A 18 -1.98 -2.32 -33.57
CA ARG A 18 -3.43 -2.61 -33.48
C ARG A 18 -3.71 -3.86 -32.66
N LYS A 19 -2.96 -4.95 -32.90
CA LYS A 19 -3.16 -6.23 -32.19
C LYS A 19 -3.03 -6.14 -30.67
N VAL A 20 -2.13 -5.29 -30.15
CA VAL A 20 -1.99 -5.08 -28.70
C VAL A 20 -3.18 -4.31 -28.12
N LYS A 21 -3.72 -3.33 -28.87
CA LYS A 21 -4.95 -2.63 -28.48
C LYS A 21 -6.17 -3.56 -28.53
N ASP A 22 -6.22 -4.45 -29.52
CA ASP A 22 -7.32 -5.41 -29.70
C ASP A 22 -7.27 -6.55 -28.65
N ALA A 23 -6.08 -6.94 -28.19
CA ALA A 23 -5.91 -7.94 -27.11
C ALA A 23 -6.42 -7.43 -25.74
N PHE A 24 -6.25 -6.13 -25.45
CA PHE A 24 -6.82 -5.47 -24.26
C PHE A 24 -8.29 -5.02 -24.46
N SER A 25 -8.82 -5.09 -25.68
CA SER A 25 -10.19 -4.73 -26.03
C SER A 25 -11.08 -5.96 -26.30
N SER A 26 -10.67 -7.14 -25.83
CA SER A 26 -11.48 -8.34 -25.93
C SER A 26 -12.68 -8.23 -24.97
N PRO A 27 -13.94 -8.29 -25.48
CA PRO A 27 -15.14 -8.24 -24.64
C PRO A 27 -15.14 -9.27 -23.51
N TRP A 28 -14.49 -10.43 -23.74
CA TRP A 28 -14.33 -11.48 -22.74
C TRP A 28 -13.33 -11.12 -21.64
N ALA A 29 -12.20 -10.49 -21.97
CA ALA A 29 -11.24 -10.04 -20.98
C ALA A 29 -11.86 -8.97 -20.06
N SER A 30 -12.61 -8.04 -20.63
CA SER A 30 -13.38 -7.05 -19.86
C SER A 30 -14.46 -7.70 -19.01
N PHE A 31 -15.20 -8.68 -19.55
CA PHE A 31 -16.21 -9.42 -18.79
C PHE A 31 -15.61 -10.11 -17.56
N PHE A 32 -14.53 -10.89 -17.74
CA PHE A 32 -13.87 -11.56 -16.61
C PHE A 32 -13.28 -10.57 -15.61
N ALA A 33 -12.68 -9.47 -16.08
CA ALA A 33 -12.18 -8.42 -15.19
C ALA A 33 -13.31 -7.80 -14.33
N ILE A 34 -14.48 -7.54 -14.92
CA ILE A 34 -15.65 -7.03 -14.20
C ILE A 34 -16.16 -8.06 -13.19
N VAL A 35 -16.28 -9.33 -13.59
CA VAL A 35 -16.72 -10.41 -12.68
C VAL A 35 -15.77 -10.52 -11.49
N ILE A 36 -14.45 -10.53 -11.72
CA ILE A 36 -13.44 -10.58 -10.66
C ILE A 36 -13.55 -9.33 -9.77
N ALA A 37 -13.69 -8.14 -10.35
CA ALA A 37 -13.84 -6.90 -9.59
C ALA A 37 -15.08 -6.91 -8.70
N LEU A 38 -16.22 -7.40 -9.21
CA LEU A 38 -17.45 -7.54 -8.43
C LEU A 38 -17.26 -8.54 -7.29
N LEU A 39 -16.71 -9.73 -7.57
CA LEU A 39 -16.44 -10.75 -6.57
C LEU A 39 -15.50 -10.24 -5.46
N TRP A 40 -14.46 -9.49 -5.81
CA TRP A 40 -13.54 -8.86 -4.85
C TRP A 40 -14.16 -7.71 -4.07
N THR A 41 -15.18 -7.06 -4.61
CA THR A 41 -15.89 -5.95 -3.94
C THR A 41 -16.88 -6.44 -2.89
N ILE A 42 -17.44 -7.65 -3.05
CA ILE A 42 -18.42 -8.24 -2.12
C ILE A 42 -17.95 -8.18 -0.64
N PRO A 43 -16.75 -8.65 -0.24
CA PRO A 43 -16.33 -8.59 1.16
C PRO A 43 -16.19 -7.15 1.67
N THR A 44 -15.66 -6.23 0.86
CA THR A 44 -15.54 -4.80 1.22
C THR A 44 -16.90 -4.15 1.39
N PHE A 45 -17.84 -4.46 0.50
CA PHE A 45 -19.22 -3.99 0.60
C PHE A 45 -19.91 -4.58 1.85
N GLY A 46 -19.66 -5.85 2.16
CA GLY A 46 -20.15 -6.47 3.39
C GLY A 46 -19.64 -5.76 4.65
N LEU A 47 -18.36 -5.35 4.68
CA LEU A 47 -17.79 -4.55 5.76
C LEU A 47 -18.44 -3.16 5.86
N LEU A 48 -18.72 -2.53 4.72
CA LEU A 48 -19.42 -1.24 4.68
C LEU A 48 -20.86 -1.34 5.20
N VAL A 49 -21.61 -2.39 4.83
CA VAL A 49 -22.95 -2.61 5.39
C VAL A 49 -22.84 -2.87 6.89
N THR A 50 -21.87 -3.69 7.31
CA THR A 50 -21.63 -4.06 8.71
C THR A 50 -21.31 -2.85 9.59
N SER A 51 -20.61 -1.84 9.09
CA SER A 51 -20.26 -0.66 9.90
C SER A 51 -21.47 0.15 10.37
N PHE A 52 -22.59 0.08 9.65
CA PHE A 52 -23.87 0.70 10.03
C PHE A 52 -24.77 -0.19 10.87
N ARG A 53 -24.41 -1.45 11.13
CA ARG A 53 -25.25 -2.40 11.89
C ARG A 53 -24.93 -2.35 13.39
N PRO A 54 -25.91 -2.52 14.28
CA PRO A 54 -25.65 -2.62 15.71
C PRO A 54 -24.72 -3.79 16.05
N LYS A 55 -23.94 -3.64 17.13
CA LYS A 55 -22.95 -4.65 17.58
C LYS A 55 -23.55 -6.05 17.73
N VAL A 56 -24.79 -6.15 18.23
CA VAL A 56 -25.49 -7.44 18.39
C VAL A 56 -25.74 -8.13 17.05
N ASP A 57 -26.09 -7.38 16.02
CA ASP A 57 -26.39 -7.91 14.68
C ASP A 57 -25.14 -8.34 13.93
N ILE A 58 -24.01 -7.65 14.17
CA ILE A 58 -22.70 -7.96 13.58
C ILE A 58 -22.20 -9.34 14.03
N VAL A 59 -22.40 -9.70 15.31
CA VAL A 59 -21.87 -10.96 15.88
C VAL A 59 -22.83 -12.14 15.77
N THR A 60 -24.12 -11.89 15.55
CA THR A 60 -25.15 -12.94 15.52
C THR A 60 -25.58 -13.33 14.11
N THR A 61 -25.46 -12.45 13.11
CA THR A 61 -25.99 -12.69 11.76
C THR A 61 -25.11 -12.12 10.65
N GLY A 62 -25.19 -12.70 9.45
CA GLY A 62 -24.45 -12.22 8.27
C GLY A 62 -24.90 -10.84 7.80
N TRP A 63 -23.99 -10.07 7.19
CA TRP A 63 -24.26 -8.70 6.72
C TRP A 63 -25.41 -8.59 5.71
N TRP A 64 -25.67 -9.65 4.95
CA TRP A 64 -26.78 -9.71 3.98
C TRP A 64 -28.17 -9.65 4.64
N THR A 65 -28.32 -9.97 5.93
CA THR A 65 -29.62 -9.85 6.63
C THR A 65 -30.07 -8.41 6.80
N PHE A 66 -29.16 -7.45 6.60
CA PHE A 66 -29.46 -6.01 6.52
C PHE A 66 -30.56 -5.71 5.49
N PHE A 67 -30.60 -6.44 4.35
CA PHE A 67 -31.62 -6.20 3.32
C PHE A 67 -33.00 -6.78 3.67
N SER A 68 -33.06 -7.70 4.64
CA SER A 68 -34.33 -8.29 5.11
C SER A 68 -34.92 -7.49 6.28
N ASN A 69 -34.07 -6.99 7.18
CA ASN A 69 -34.47 -6.16 8.32
C ASN A 69 -33.40 -5.09 8.58
N PRO A 70 -33.50 -3.91 7.94
CA PRO A 70 -32.47 -2.88 8.04
C PRO A 70 -32.53 -2.20 9.41
N ASN A 71 -31.47 -2.41 10.20
CA ASN A 71 -31.23 -1.71 11.45
C ASN A 71 -29.95 -0.87 11.31
N VAL A 72 -30.10 0.45 11.29
CA VAL A 72 -29.00 1.40 11.03
C VAL A 72 -28.66 2.15 12.30
N THR A 73 -27.38 2.17 12.64
CA THR A 73 -26.82 2.97 13.75
C THR A 73 -25.49 3.60 13.37
N LEU A 74 -25.14 4.69 14.05
CA LEU A 74 -23.84 5.36 13.97
C LEU A 74 -23.02 5.21 15.26
N GLU A 75 -23.53 4.46 16.25
CA GLU A 75 -22.88 4.25 17.55
C GLU A 75 -21.48 3.62 17.40
N ASN A 76 -21.27 2.74 16.42
CA ASN A 76 -19.96 2.15 16.13
C ASN A 76 -18.93 3.22 15.76
N TYR A 77 -19.32 4.23 14.97
CA TYR A 77 -18.43 5.31 14.57
C TYR A 77 -18.11 6.24 15.74
N GLN A 78 -19.13 6.63 16.52
CA GLN A 78 -18.93 7.49 17.69
C GLN A 78 -18.06 6.82 18.75
N SER A 79 -18.31 5.53 19.02
CA SER A 79 -17.53 4.75 19.98
C SER A 79 -16.07 4.63 19.56
N VAL A 80 -15.79 4.19 18.34
CA VAL A 80 -14.41 4.00 17.88
C VAL A 80 -13.66 5.33 17.67
N PHE A 81 -14.34 6.37 17.19
CA PHE A 81 -13.69 7.64 16.84
C PHE A 81 -13.39 8.54 18.04
N LEU A 82 -14.27 8.54 19.04
CA LEU A 82 -14.20 9.47 20.19
C LEU A 82 -13.90 8.79 21.51
N GLN A 83 -14.30 7.53 21.70
CA GLN A 83 -14.13 6.85 22.97
C GLN A 83 -12.79 6.12 22.97
N GLY A 84 -11.99 6.38 23.99
CA GLY A 84 -10.72 5.71 24.27
C GLY A 84 -10.46 5.72 25.77
N ASN A 85 -9.49 4.91 26.20
CA ASN A 85 -9.04 4.85 27.58
C ASN A 85 -7.51 4.94 27.65
N ASN A 86 -6.94 4.90 28.85
CA ASN A 86 -5.50 5.06 29.06
C ASN A 86 -4.65 3.98 28.36
N VAL A 87 -5.26 2.85 27.97
CA VAL A 87 -4.57 1.72 27.33
C VAL A 87 -4.83 1.68 25.82
N THR A 88 -6.01 2.12 25.38
CA THR A 88 -6.44 2.15 23.98
C THR A 88 -6.96 3.54 23.64
N PRO A 89 -6.10 4.40 23.07
CA PRO A 89 -6.50 5.68 22.50
C PRO A 89 -7.66 5.56 21.50
N PRO A 90 -8.46 6.63 21.32
CA PRO A 90 -9.49 6.67 20.29
C PRO A 90 -8.89 6.65 18.88
N LEU A 91 -9.66 6.20 17.88
CA LEU A 91 -9.21 6.11 16.48
C LEU A 91 -8.74 7.45 15.92
N SER A 92 -9.34 8.57 16.34
CA SER A 92 -8.90 9.91 15.98
C SER A 92 -7.41 10.14 16.26
N GLN A 93 -6.90 9.67 17.40
CA GLN A 93 -5.47 9.77 17.73
C GLN A 93 -4.61 8.83 16.87
N TYR A 94 -5.08 7.62 16.58
CA TYR A 94 -4.36 6.71 15.68
C TYR A 94 -4.22 7.27 14.26
N ILE A 95 -5.21 8.02 13.77
CA ILE A 95 -5.12 8.71 12.48
C ILE A 95 -3.96 9.72 12.49
N PHE A 96 -3.87 10.56 13.53
CA PHE A 96 -2.76 11.52 13.65
C PHE A 96 -1.41 10.83 13.82
N ASN A 97 -1.32 9.79 14.65
CA ASN A 97 -0.09 8.99 14.81
C ASN A 97 0.32 8.37 13.46
N SER A 98 -0.64 7.88 12.67
CA SER A 98 -0.37 7.32 11.35
C SER A 98 0.19 8.37 10.40
N PHE A 99 -0.37 9.58 10.35
CA PHE A 99 0.21 10.67 9.56
C PHE A 99 1.60 11.07 10.05
N ALA A 100 1.78 11.19 11.37
CA ALA A 100 3.05 11.56 11.99
C ALA A 100 4.16 10.55 11.68
N ILE A 101 3.83 9.26 11.54
CA ILE A 101 4.80 8.21 11.20
C ILE A 101 4.98 8.09 9.68
N THR A 102 3.90 8.07 8.91
CA THR A 102 3.95 7.78 7.47
C THR A 102 4.56 8.91 6.64
N ILE A 103 4.33 10.18 7.01
CA ILE A 103 4.87 11.32 6.25
C ILE A 103 6.42 11.31 6.30
N PRO A 104 7.08 11.28 7.47
CA PRO A 104 8.53 11.13 7.54
C PRO A 104 9.03 9.84 6.88
N ALA A 105 8.34 8.71 7.11
CA ALA A 105 8.75 7.42 6.57
C ALA A 105 8.65 7.33 5.04
N ALA A 106 7.83 8.15 4.40
CA ALA A 106 7.80 8.26 2.95
C ALA A 106 8.84 9.27 2.44
N VAL A 107 8.89 10.46 3.04
CA VAL A 107 9.72 11.58 2.56
C VAL A 107 11.21 11.30 2.69
N PHE A 108 11.68 10.83 3.85
CA PHE A 108 13.12 10.63 4.07
C PHE A 108 13.70 9.54 3.15
N PRO A 109 13.13 8.31 3.10
CA PRO A 109 13.67 7.27 2.24
C PRO A 109 13.53 7.61 0.76
N LEU A 110 12.42 8.23 0.33
CA LEU A 110 12.24 8.62 -1.07
C LEU A 110 13.28 9.67 -1.50
N THR A 111 13.54 10.67 -0.65
CA THR A 111 14.54 11.72 -0.95
C THR A 111 15.93 11.10 -1.14
N ILE A 112 16.35 10.23 -0.20
CA ILE A 112 17.63 9.52 -0.30
C ILE A 112 17.66 8.61 -1.53
N ALA A 113 16.57 7.89 -1.81
CA ALA A 113 16.46 7.01 -2.96
C ALA A 113 16.56 7.77 -4.29
N VAL A 114 15.96 8.96 -4.41
CA VAL A 114 16.05 9.80 -5.60
C VAL A 114 17.48 10.27 -5.83
N PHE A 115 18.18 10.71 -4.79
CA PHE A 115 19.60 11.08 -4.93
C PHE A 115 20.48 9.89 -5.33
N ALA A 116 20.27 8.72 -4.73
CA ALA A 116 20.98 7.50 -5.09
C ALA A 116 20.68 7.06 -6.54
N ALA A 117 19.41 7.11 -6.95
CA ALA A 117 18.99 6.79 -8.32
C ALA A 117 19.61 7.75 -9.34
N TYR A 118 19.66 9.05 -9.04
CA TYR A 118 20.31 10.03 -9.90
C TYR A 118 21.81 9.74 -10.05
N ALA A 119 22.52 9.50 -8.95
CA ALA A 119 23.94 9.16 -9.00
C ALA A 119 24.20 7.88 -9.81
N LEU A 120 23.37 6.84 -9.64
CA LEU A 120 23.51 5.58 -10.36
C LEU A 120 23.15 5.70 -11.86
N ALA A 121 22.20 6.55 -12.23
CA ALA A 121 21.77 6.68 -13.62
C ALA A 121 22.66 7.60 -14.46
N TRP A 122 23.28 8.64 -13.88
CA TRP A 122 24.04 9.64 -14.64
C TRP A 122 25.55 9.65 -14.39
N PHE A 123 26.06 9.11 -13.27
CA PHE A 123 27.51 9.13 -13.02
C PHE A 123 28.19 7.83 -13.46
N GLU A 124 29.38 7.96 -14.06
CA GLU A 124 30.24 6.84 -14.42
C GLU A 124 31.34 6.68 -13.37
N PHE A 125 31.12 5.79 -12.41
CA PHE A 125 32.10 5.47 -11.37
C PHE A 125 32.29 3.96 -11.22
N LYS A 126 33.48 3.57 -10.77
CA LYS A 126 33.84 2.16 -10.58
C LYS A 126 33.03 1.56 -9.43
N GLY A 127 32.22 0.53 -9.72
CA GLY A 127 31.37 -0.16 -8.72
C GLY A 127 29.86 0.16 -8.81
N ARG A 128 29.44 1.03 -9.72
CA ARG A 128 28.02 1.37 -9.98
C ARG A 128 27.13 0.12 -10.14
N ASP A 129 27.53 -0.80 -11.00
CA ASP A 129 26.72 -1.99 -11.34
C ASP A 129 26.58 -2.92 -10.13
N PHE A 130 27.62 -3.05 -9.31
CA PHE A 130 27.56 -3.83 -8.07
C PHE A 130 26.57 -3.24 -7.07
N ILE A 131 26.57 -1.91 -6.86
CA ILE A 131 25.61 -1.24 -5.99
C ILE A 131 24.19 -1.42 -6.52
N PHE A 132 23.99 -1.25 -7.84
CA PHE A 132 22.70 -1.44 -8.48
C PHE A 132 22.15 -2.85 -8.20
N PHE A 133 22.92 -3.90 -8.51
CA PHE A 133 22.48 -5.28 -8.26
C PHE A 133 22.30 -5.59 -6.77
N SER A 134 23.12 -5.01 -5.89
CA SER A 134 22.96 -5.18 -4.43
C SER A 134 21.63 -4.62 -3.94
N ILE A 135 21.21 -3.43 -4.42
CA ILE A 135 19.91 -2.85 -4.06
C ILE A 135 18.78 -3.78 -4.49
N PHE A 136 18.83 -4.32 -5.72
CA PHE A 136 17.83 -5.27 -6.19
C PHE A 136 17.83 -6.57 -5.37
N ALA A 137 19.00 -7.10 -5.04
CA ALA A 137 19.12 -8.30 -4.22
C ALA A 137 18.51 -8.08 -2.82
N LEU A 138 18.73 -6.91 -2.22
CA LEU A 138 18.16 -6.55 -0.92
C LEU A 138 16.62 -6.43 -0.96
N GLN A 139 16.01 -6.05 -2.08
CA GLN A 139 14.55 -5.99 -2.23
C GLN A 139 13.87 -7.37 -2.19
N VAL A 140 14.62 -8.45 -2.44
CA VAL A 140 14.10 -9.82 -2.39
C VAL A 140 14.00 -10.34 -0.95
N ILE A 141 14.65 -9.68 0.01
CA ILE A 141 14.62 -10.12 1.42
C ILE A 141 13.19 -9.97 1.95
N PRO A 142 12.58 -11.06 2.42
CA PRO A 142 11.24 -11.00 2.99
C PRO A 142 11.27 -10.23 4.31
N LEU A 143 10.35 -9.26 4.45
CA LEU A 143 10.25 -8.38 5.61
C LEU A 143 10.09 -9.15 6.92
N GLN A 144 9.49 -10.34 6.88
CA GLN A 144 9.30 -11.16 8.08
C GLN A 144 10.64 -11.63 8.69
N LEU A 145 11.68 -11.84 7.88
CA LEU A 145 13.00 -12.24 8.39
C LEU A 145 13.73 -11.10 9.13
N THR A 146 13.40 -9.85 8.81
CA THR A 146 14.07 -8.68 9.41
C THR A 146 13.46 -8.25 10.75
N LEU A 147 12.27 -8.76 11.10
CA LEU A 147 11.56 -8.39 12.33
C LEU A 147 12.30 -8.79 13.61
N ILE A 148 12.87 -10.00 13.68
CA ILE A 148 13.55 -10.48 14.90
C ILE A 148 14.77 -9.60 15.22
N PRO A 149 15.70 -9.34 14.28
CA PRO A 149 16.83 -8.43 14.54
C PRO A 149 16.38 -7.02 14.88
N LEU A 150 15.35 -6.50 14.20
CA LEU A 150 14.83 -5.15 14.46
C LEU A 150 14.23 -5.03 15.86
N LEU A 151 13.52 -6.06 16.34
CA LEU A 151 13.00 -6.10 17.69
C LEU A 151 14.13 -6.16 18.73
N GLN A 152 15.16 -6.98 18.50
CA GLN A 152 16.33 -7.03 19.39
C GLN A 152 17.05 -5.68 19.46
N LEU A 153 17.12 -4.96 18.35
CA LEU A 153 17.70 -3.64 18.29
C LEU A 153 16.88 -2.63 19.11
N PHE A 154 15.55 -2.60 18.95
CA PHE A 154 14.71 -1.65 19.70
C PHE A 154 14.55 -1.99 21.18
N ALA A 155 14.44 -3.28 21.51
CA ALA A 155 14.15 -3.71 22.87
C ALA A 155 15.40 -3.82 23.76
N ARG A 156 16.55 -4.17 23.16
CA ARG A 156 17.79 -4.46 23.90
C ARG A 156 19.00 -3.70 23.36
N GLY A 157 18.87 -2.94 22.28
CA GLY A 157 20.01 -2.32 21.62
C GLY A 157 20.96 -3.32 20.96
N GLN A 158 20.52 -4.54 20.69
CA GLN A 158 21.37 -5.64 20.19
C GLN A 158 21.10 -5.95 18.72
N ILE A 159 22.17 -6.24 17.97
CA ILE A 159 22.09 -6.76 16.61
C ILE A 159 22.87 -8.08 16.57
N ALA A 160 22.19 -9.18 16.24
CA ALA A 160 22.81 -10.51 16.11
C ALA A 160 23.66 -10.93 17.33
N GLY A 161 23.22 -10.58 18.55
CA GLY A 161 23.91 -10.89 19.80
C GLY A 161 25.01 -9.91 20.22
N VAL A 162 25.26 -8.83 19.44
CA VAL A 162 26.21 -7.78 19.78
C VAL A 162 25.47 -6.54 20.27
N GLN A 163 25.86 -6.00 21.43
CA GLN A 163 25.31 -4.75 21.97
C GLN A 163 25.82 -3.56 21.15
N VAL A 164 24.91 -2.84 20.49
CA VAL A 164 25.22 -1.66 19.66
C VAL A 164 24.77 -0.37 20.34
N LEU A 165 23.62 -0.40 21.01
CA LEU A 165 23.10 0.69 21.84
C LEU A 165 23.01 0.18 23.28
N PRO A 166 23.27 0.99 24.31
CA PRO A 166 23.03 0.58 25.69
C PRO A 166 21.56 0.19 25.88
N ASP A 167 21.32 -0.75 26.80
CA ASP A 167 19.96 -1.13 27.15
C ASP A 167 19.20 0.10 27.64
N MET A 168 18.06 0.40 27.00
CA MET A 168 17.26 1.58 27.31
C MET A 168 16.33 1.36 28.51
N GLU A 169 16.41 0.20 29.18
CA GLU A 169 15.62 -0.19 30.37
C GLU A 169 14.09 -0.09 30.18
N ILE A 170 13.62 0.00 28.93
CA ILE A 170 12.18 0.13 28.59
C ILE A 170 11.46 -1.23 28.69
N THR A 171 12.17 -2.30 29.04
CA THR A 171 11.68 -3.68 29.04
C THR A 171 10.89 -4.06 30.31
N GLY A 172 10.38 -3.10 31.08
CA GLY A 172 9.67 -3.35 32.35
C GLY A 172 8.50 -2.42 32.71
N SER A 173 8.01 -1.58 31.79
CA SER A 173 6.99 -0.55 32.07
C SER A 173 5.64 -0.76 31.36
N TYR A 174 5.32 -2.01 31.00
CA TYR A 174 3.97 -2.41 30.57
C TYR A 174 3.39 -3.45 31.53
#